data_AF-A0A6N8UWG3-F1
#
_entry.id   AF-A0A6N8UWG3-F1
#
_cell.length_a   1.000
_cell.length_b   1.000
_cell.length_c   1.000
_cell.angle_alpha   90.00
_cell.angle_beta   90.00
_cell.angle_gamma   90.00
#
_symmetry.space_group_name_H-M   'P 1'
#
loop_
_entity.id
_entity.type
_entity.pdbx_description
1 polymer ?
#
loop_
_entity_poly.entity_id
_entity_poly.type
_entity_poly.pdbx_seq_one_letter_code
_entity_poly.pdbx_strand_id
1 'polypeptide(L)'
;MTPEAVLTHQARVLSQGQRESYFSKGYVVVEAMFGPGELAAIRTVVHEFIERSKQETCSGEVFDLAPGHSADSPRLRRLRRPHQHHPLFWKIASGVLADVAADLVGPDVVFHHSKLNFKWNDGHDQVDWHQDIQFYPNSNYSPVTIGLLL
;
A
#
# COMPACT_ATOMS: atom_id res chain seq x y z
N MET A 1 0.93 -19.23 8.91
CA MET A 1 2.03 -20.14 9.31
C MET A 1 2.73 -19.54 10.53
N THR A 2 3.45 -20.34 11.33
CA THR A 2 4.30 -19.76 12.38
C THR A 2 5.54 -19.11 11.73
N PRO A 3 6.21 -18.15 12.39
CA PRO A 3 7.45 -17.57 11.89
C PRO A 3 8.49 -18.62 11.49
N GLU A 4 8.69 -19.65 12.32
CA GLU A 4 9.65 -20.72 12.08
C GLU A 4 9.33 -21.45 10.78
N ALA A 5 8.05 -21.76 10.56
CA ALA A 5 7.61 -22.42 9.33
C ALA A 5 7.83 -21.52 8.10
N VAL A 6 7.53 -20.22 8.19
CA VAL A 6 7.78 -19.27 7.09
C VAL A 6 9.27 -19.24 6.74
N LEU A 7 10.16 -19.18 7.74
CA LEU A 7 11.61 -19.10 7.54
C LEU A 7 12.22 -20.36 6.91
N THR A 8 11.54 -21.50 6.93
CA THR A 8 11.99 -22.70 6.18
C THR A 8 11.85 -22.56 4.66
N HIS A 9 10.98 -21.66 4.18
CA HIS A 9 10.86 -21.38 2.76
C HIS A 9 12.01 -20.50 2.26
N GLN A 10 12.48 -20.81 1.05
CA GLN A 10 13.45 -19.99 0.33
C GLN A 10 12.88 -18.58 0.15
N ALA A 11 13.67 -17.58 0.57
CA ALA A 11 13.31 -16.18 0.39
C ALA A 11 13.32 -15.79 -1.09
N ARG A 12 12.38 -14.95 -1.49
CA ARG A 12 12.22 -14.45 -2.85
C ARG A 12 12.92 -13.12 -3.05
N VAL A 13 12.74 -12.18 -2.13
CA VAL A 13 13.23 -10.79 -2.25
C VAL A 13 13.83 -10.23 -0.96
N LEU A 14 13.33 -10.63 0.21
CA LEU A 14 13.85 -10.18 1.49
C LEU A 14 15.07 -11.01 1.90
N SER A 15 16.07 -10.35 2.48
CA SER A 15 17.15 -11.06 3.16
C SER A 15 16.65 -11.78 4.42
N GLN A 16 17.37 -12.81 4.85
CA GLN A 16 17.04 -13.54 6.08
C GLN A 16 16.94 -12.60 7.30
N GLY A 17 17.90 -11.67 7.45
CA GLY A 17 17.89 -10.70 8.55
C GLY A 17 16.70 -9.74 8.51
N GLN A 18 16.20 -9.36 7.32
CA GLN A 18 14.98 -8.57 7.19
C GLN A 18 13.74 -9.33 7.65
N ARG A 19 13.64 -10.62 7.29
CA ARG A 19 12.52 -11.50 7.71
C ARG A 19 12.53 -11.70 9.22
N GLU A 20 13.69 -11.98 9.81
CA GLU A 20 13.85 -12.13 11.26
C GLU A 20 13.55 -10.83 12.01
N SER A 21 14.01 -9.68 11.50
CA SER A 21 13.67 -8.37 12.07
C SER A 21 12.16 -8.10 12.04
N TYR A 22 11.47 -8.50 10.97
CA TYR A 22 10.01 -8.39 10.88
C TYR A 22 9.33 -9.20 12.00
N PHE A 23 9.69 -10.47 12.18
CA PHE A 23 9.07 -11.31 13.21
C PHE A 23 9.41 -10.85 14.63
N SER A 24 10.58 -10.23 14.85
CA SER A 24 10.95 -9.70 16.16
C SER A 24 10.28 -8.36 16.49
N LYS A 25 10.11 -7.46 15.51
CA LYS A 25 9.68 -6.06 15.73
C LYS A 25 8.27 -5.74 15.24
N GLY A 26 7.68 -6.60 14.43
CA GLY A 26 6.39 -6.37 13.76
C GLY A 26 6.48 -5.48 12.50
N TYR A 27 7.68 -5.10 12.05
CA TYR A 27 7.87 -4.32 10.83
C TYR A 27 9.27 -4.52 10.22
N VAL A 28 9.38 -4.18 8.93
CA VAL A 28 10.66 -4.07 8.22
C VAL A 28 10.60 -2.95 7.20
N VAL A 29 11.72 -2.25 7.01
CA VAL A 29 11.90 -1.23 5.96
C VAL A 29 12.80 -1.83 4.89
N VAL A 30 12.40 -1.70 3.62
CA VAL A 30 13.19 -2.11 2.47
C VAL A 30 13.42 -0.88 1.61
N GLU A 31 14.67 -0.45 1.54
CA GLU A 31 15.07 0.73 0.78
C GLU A 31 15.28 0.37 -0.70
N ALA A 32 15.00 1.34 -1.58
CA ALA A 32 15.30 1.25 -3.01
C ALA A 32 14.75 0.00 -3.74
N MET A 33 13.60 -0.54 -3.31
CA MET A 33 12.96 -1.70 -3.96
C MET A 33 12.49 -1.41 -5.40
N PHE A 34 12.17 -0.15 -5.69
CA PHE A 34 11.76 0.30 -7.03
C PHE A 34 12.83 1.22 -7.62
N GLY A 35 13.19 0.99 -8.89
CA GLY A 35 14.15 1.84 -9.59
C GLY A 35 13.58 3.22 -9.94
N PRO A 36 14.43 4.21 -10.29
CA PRO A 36 13.99 5.56 -10.62
C PRO A 36 12.95 5.63 -11.75
N GLY A 37 13.10 4.78 -12.78
CA GLY A 37 12.15 4.71 -13.90
C GLY A 37 10.78 4.17 -13.50
N GLU A 38 10.73 3.17 -12.63
CA GLU A 38 9.47 2.63 -12.10
C GLU A 38 8.77 3.64 -11.21
N LEU A 39 9.53 4.30 -10.31
CA LEU A 39 9.00 5.37 -9.47
C LEU A 39 8.45 6.54 -10.31
N ALA A 40 9.14 6.92 -11.39
CA ALA A 40 8.65 7.96 -12.31
C ALA A 40 7.34 7.55 -12.99
N ALA A 41 7.23 6.30 -13.44
CA ALA A 41 5.99 5.78 -14.05
C ALA A 41 4.84 5.75 -13.03
N ILE A 42 5.09 5.31 -11.79
CA ILE A 42 4.09 5.30 -10.72
C ILE A 42 3.62 6.71 -10.43
N ARG A 43 4.55 7.65 -10.22
CA ARG A 43 4.22 9.06 -9.96
C ARG A 43 3.43 9.70 -11.09
N THR A 44 3.75 9.39 -12.35
CA THR A 44 2.99 9.86 -13.51
C THR A 44 1.53 9.45 -13.42
N VAL A 45 1.26 8.16 -13.20
CA VAL A 45 -0.11 7.64 -13.04
C VAL A 45 -0.80 8.27 -11.82
N VAL A 46 -0.09 8.44 -10.71
CA VAL A 46 -0.64 9.12 -9.53
C VAL A 46 -1.06 10.55 -9.85
N HIS A 47 -0.23 11.31 -10.58
CA HIS A 47 -0.56 12.66 -11.02
C HIS A 47 -1.77 12.69 -11.95
N GLU A 48 -1.91 11.73 -12.86
CA GLU A 48 -3.12 11.62 -13.70
C GLU A 48 -4.40 11.47 -12.86
N PHE A 49 -4.37 10.71 -11.77
CA PHE A 49 -5.52 10.59 -10.86
C PHE A 49 -5.78 11.88 -10.07
N ILE A 50 -4.75 12.63 -9.70
CA ILE A 50 -4.92 13.96 -9.10
C ILE A 50 -5.61 14.90 -10.11
N GLU A 51 -5.14 14.94 -11.36
CA GLU A 51 -5.74 15.77 -12.42
C GLU A 51 -7.19 15.38 -12.71
N ARG A 52 -7.49 14.07 -12.78
CA ARG A 52 -8.87 13.58 -12.94
C ARG A 52 -9.77 14.00 -11.79
N SER A 53 -9.26 13.99 -10.55
CA SER A 53 -10.05 14.36 -9.38
C SER A 53 -10.53 15.82 -9.41
N LYS A 54 -9.89 16.72 -10.17
CA LYS A 54 -10.30 18.13 -10.32
C LYS A 54 -11.72 18.32 -10.85
N GLN A 55 -12.25 17.33 -11.54
CA GLN A 55 -13.62 17.35 -12.08
C GLN A 55 -14.68 16.98 -11.03
N GLU A 56 -14.26 16.50 -9.87
CA GLU A 56 -15.14 16.02 -8.80
C GLU A 56 -15.36 17.10 -7.74
N THR A 57 -16.61 17.29 -7.34
CA THR A 57 -16.98 18.25 -6.30
C THR A 57 -17.33 17.60 -4.97
N CYS A 58 -17.43 16.26 -4.92
CA CYS A 58 -17.70 15.50 -3.71
C CYS A 58 -17.04 14.11 -3.74
N SER A 59 -16.83 13.50 -2.58
CA SER A 59 -16.32 12.13 -2.49
C SER A 59 -17.31 11.13 -3.10
N GLY A 60 -16.79 10.14 -3.81
CA GLY A 60 -17.54 9.06 -4.43
C GLY A 60 -16.87 7.69 -4.26
N GLU A 61 -17.14 6.79 -5.21
CA GLU A 61 -16.67 5.40 -5.14
C GLU A 61 -15.17 5.23 -5.46
N VAL A 62 -14.63 6.12 -6.30
CA VAL A 62 -13.24 6.11 -6.76
C VAL A 62 -12.40 7.07 -5.93
N PHE A 63 -12.87 8.30 -5.78
CA PHE A 63 -12.15 9.38 -5.13
C PHE A 63 -12.75 9.72 -3.78
N ASP A 64 -11.89 9.86 -2.80
CA ASP A 64 -12.21 10.45 -1.51
C ASP A 64 -11.50 11.79 -1.42
N LEU A 65 -12.27 12.88 -1.39
CA LEU A 65 -11.75 14.24 -1.44
C LEU A 65 -11.55 14.78 -0.01
N ALA A 66 -10.48 15.55 0.19
CA ALA A 66 -10.26 16.28 1.44
C ALA A 66 -11.06 17.61 1.43
N PRO A 67 -11.33 18.20 2.62
CA PRO A 67 -11.89 19.54 2.71
C PRO A 67 -11.10 20.57 1.89
N GLY A 68 -11.81 21.43 1.16
CA GLY A 68 -11.20 22.45 0.29
C GLY A 68 -10.70 21.92 -1.05
N HIS A 69 -11.03 20.67 -1.43
CA HIS A 69 -10.82 20.19 -2.79
C HIS A 69 -11.52 21.08 -3.81
N SER A 70 -10.81 21.45 -4.88
CA SER A 70 -11.35 22.14 -6.05
C SER A 70 -10.46 21.86 -7.27
N ALA A 71 -10.92 22.25 -8.46
CA ALA A 71 -10.12 22.13 -9.66
C ALA A 71 -8.79 22.91 -9.58
N ASP A 72 -8.81 24.11 -8.98
CA ASP A 72 -7.64 24.99 -8.85
C ASP A 72 -6.72 24.57 -7.69
N SER A 73 -7.26 23.88 -6.68
CA SER A 73 -6.53 23.34 -5.54
C SER A 73 -6.99 21.89 -5.29
N PRO A 74 -6.52 20.92 -6.10
CA PRO A 74 -6.91 19.52 -5.92
C PRO A 74 -6.36 18.98 -4.62
N ARG A 75 -7.26 18.50 -3.76
CA ARG A 75 -6.93 17.83 -2.49
C ARG A 75 -7.56 16.45 -2.45
N LEU A 76 -7.00 15.51 -3.20
CA LEU A 76 -7.46 14.12 -3.20
C LEU A 76 -6.95 13.45 -1.92
N ARG A 77 -7.79 13.00 -0.99
CA ARG A 77 -7.36 12.33 0.25
C ARG A 77 -6.99 10.87 0.00
N ARG A 78 -7.78 10.18 -0.81
CA ARG A 78 -7.54 8.76 -1.14
C ARG A 78 -8.08 8.40 -2.51
N LEU A 79 -7.28 7.65 -3.26
CA LEU A 79 -7.76 6.85 -4.39
C LEU A 79 -8.11 5.45 -3.86
N ARG A 80 -9.38 5.08 -3.97
CA ARG A 80 -9.92 3.79 -3.53
C ARG A 80 -9.60 2.75 -4.59
N ARG A 81 -9.22 1.53 -4.17
CA ARG A 81 -9.02 0.35 -5.05
C ARG A 81 -8.22 0.66 -6.34
N PRO A 82 -7.04 1.30 -6.26
CA PRO A 82 -6.28 1.75 -7.43
C PRO A 82 -5.98 0.62 -8.44
N HIS A 83 -5.82 -0.62 -7.97
CA HIS A 83 -5.67 -1.82 -8.81
C HIS A 83 -6.81 -2.06 -9.80
N GLN A 84 -8.02 -1.55 -9.53
CA GLN A 84 -9.18 -1.64 -10.43
C GLN A 84 -9.22 -0.51 -11.47
N HIS A 85 -8.43 0.55 -11.28
CA HIS A 85 -8.51 1.77 -12.08
C HIS A 85 -7.29 1.98 -12.97
N HIS A 86 -6.16 1.33 -12.67
CA HIS A 86 -4.98 1.37 -13.53
C HIS A 86 -4.14 0.08 -13.41
N PRO A 87 -3.76 -0.57 -14.53
CA PRO A 87 -3.08 -1.87 -14.54
C PRO A 87 -1.71 -1.85 -13.85
N LEU A 88 -1.02 -0.70 -13.83
CA LEU A 88 0.26 -0.53 -13.13
C LEU A 88 0.16 -0.93 -11.66
N PHE A 89 -0.93 -0.54 -10.97
CA PHE A 89 -1.09 -0.85 -9.55
C PHE A 89 -1.31 -2.35 -9.31
N TRP A 90 -2.02 -3.03 -10.21
CA TRP A 90 -2.15 -4.49 -10.14
C TRP A 90 -0.82 -5.19 -10.43
N LYS A 91 -0.07 -4.71 -11.43
CA LYS A 91 1.27 -5.24 -11.76
C LYS A 91 2.23 -5.15 -10.56
N ILE A 92 2.20 -4.04 -9.83
CA ILE A 92 3.04 -3.85 -8.64
C ILE A 92 2.58 -4.75 -7.49
N ALA A 93 1.26 -4.77 -7.22
CA ALA A 93 0.70 -5.55 -6.12
C ALA A 93 0.86 -7.06 -6.30
N SER A 94 0.72 -7.57 -7.53
CA SER A 94 0.88 -8.99 -7.86
C SER A 94 2.31 -9.38 -8.25
N GLY A 95 3.22 -8.40 -8.37
CA GLY A 95 4.64 -8.61 -8.61
C GLY A 95 5.45 -8.58 -7.32
N VAL A 96 6.46 -7.70 -7.26
CA VAL A 96 7.43 -7.65 -6.16
C VAL A 96 6.80 -7.53 -4.76
N LEU A 97 5.64 -6.86 -4.62
CA LEU A 97 4.98 -6.77 -3.32
C LEU A 97 4.35 -8.09 -2.87
N ALA A 98 3.90 -8.93 -3.81
CA ALA A 98 3.44 -10.29 -3.49
C ALA A 98 4.60 -11.18 -3.05
N ASP A 99 5.79 -10.99 -3.61
CA ASP A 99 7.00 -11.70 -3.18
C ASP A 99 7.45 -11.27 -1.78
N VAL A 100 7.37 -9.97 -1.46
CA VAL A 100 7.58 -9.48 -0.08
C VAL A 100 6.57 -10.11 0.88
N ALA A 101 5.28 -10.16 0.51
CA ALA A 101 4.27 -10.80 1.34
C ALA A 101 4.60 -12.29 1.55
N ALA A 102 4.98 -12.99 0.49
CA ALA A 102 5.28 -14.42 0.55
C ALA A 102 6.46 -14.72 1.49
N ASP A 103 7.46 -13.85 1.52
CA ASP A 103 8.61 -13.97 2.43
C ASP A 103 8.24 -13.82 3.91
N LEU A 104 7.10 -13.17 4.22
CA LEU A 104 6.65 -12.85 5.57
C LEU A 104 5.51 -13.74 6.08
N VAL A 105 4.68 -14.30 5.19
CA VAL A 105 3.48 -15.06 5.59
C VAL A 105 3.42 -16.48 5.06
N GLY A 106 4.33 -16.85 4.16
CA GLY A 106 4.36 -18.14 3.46
C GLY A 106 4.08 -18.01 1.96
N PRO A 107 4.35 -19.06 1.16
CA PRO A 107 4.37 -18.97 -0.31
C PRO A 107 3.01 -18.65 -0.96
N ASP A 108 1.91 -18.98 -0.27
CA ASP A 108 0.54 -18.87 -0.77
C ASP A 108 -0.12 -17.60 -0.24
N VAL A 109 -0.01 -16.52 -1.01
CA VAL A 109 -0.56 -15.21 -0.66
C VAL A 109 -1.79 -14.87 -1.50
N VAL A 110 -2.73 -14.15 -0.89
CA VAL A 110 -3.93 -13.64 -1.55
C VAL A 110 -3.97 -12.13 -1.41
N PHE A 111 -4.19 -11.43 -2.51
CA PHE A 111 -4.42 -9.99 -2.50
C PHE A 111 -5.80 -9.68 -1.91
N HIS A 112 -5.85 -8.84 -0.88
CA HIS A 112 -7.11 -8.45 -0.24
C HIS A 112 -7.67 -7.14 -0.80
N HIS A 113 -6.96 -6.02 -0.60
CA HIS A 113 -7.33 -4.72 -1.17
C HIS A 113 -6.12 -3.78 -1.24
N SER A 114 -6.28 -2.67 -1.95
CA SER A 114 -5.31 -1.57 -1.94
C SER A 114 -6.00 -0.21 -1.87
N LYS A 115 -5.24 0.77 -1.41
CA LYS A 115 -5.61 2.19 -1.30
C LYS A 115 -4.35 3.02 -1.51
N LEU A 116 -4.48 4.15 -2.17
CA LEU A 116 -3.43 5.17 -2.24
C LEU A 116 -3.89 6.37 -1.42
N ASN A 117 -3.14 6.71 -0.38
CA ASN A 117 -3.46 7.82 0.51
C ASN A 117 -2.53 8.99 0.20
N PHE A 118 -3.08 10.19 0.25
CA PHE A 118 -2.35 11.44 0.12
C PHE A 118 -2.44 12.16 1.46
N LYS A 119 -1.37 12.87 1.81
CA LYS A 119 -1.31 13.72 3.00
C LYS A 119 -0.98 15.13 2.52
N TRP A 120 -1.98 16.00 2.56
CA TRP A 120 -1.79 17.40 2.21
C TRP A 120 -1.32 18.19 3.42
N ASN A 121 -0.56 19.26 3.20
CA ASN A 121 -0.10 20.15 4.26
C ASN A 121 -1.23 21.11 4.70
N ASP A 122 -2.35 20.56 5.16
CA ASP A 122 -3.53 21.32 5.60
C ASP A 122 -3.99 20.96 7.02
N GLY A 123 -3.33 19.99 7.67
CA GLY A 123 -3.58 19.62 9.07
C GLY A 123 -4.83 18.77 9.30
N HIS A 124 -5.53 18.32 8.24
CA HIS A 124 -6.82 17.64 8.37
C HIS A 124 -6.78 16.11 8.30
N ASP A 125 -5.58 15.52 8.18
CA ASP A 125 -5.40 14.08 7.93
C ASP A 125 -4.67 13.34 9.07
N GLN A 126 -4.92 13.71 10.33
CA GLN A 126 -4.42 12.96 11.48
C GLN A 126 -4.97 11.52 11.48
N VAL A 127 -4.12 10.56 11.85
CA VAL A 127 -4.51 9.16 12.03
C VAL A 127 -4.16 8.79 13.46
N ASP A 128 -5.18 8.47 14.26
CA ASP A 128 -4.98 8.04 15.64
C ASP A 128 -4.42 6.62 15.70
N TRP A 129 -3.80 6.29 16.84
CA TRP A 129 -3.26 4.96 17.10
C TRP A 129 -4.35 3.89 17.01
N HIS A 130 -4.11 2.87 16.19
CA HIS A 130 -5.01 1.74 16.02
C HIS A 130 -4.25 0.50 15.52
N GLN A 131 -4.93 -0.64 15.52
CA GLN A 131 -4.48 -1.87 14.88
C GLN A 131 -5.46 -2.24 13.76
N ASP A 132 -4.99 -2.35 12.51
CA ASP A 132 -5.85 -2.68 11.36
C ASP A 132 -6.64 -3.98 11.56
N ILE A 133 -6.01 -5.01 12.13
CA ILE A 133 -6.60 -6.35 12.30
C ILE A 133 -7.87 -6.34 13.17
N GLN A 134 -8.02 -5.38 14.09
CA GLN A 134 -9.21 -5.25 14.94
C GLN A 134 -10.48 -4.88 14.16
N PHE A 135 -10.31 -4.37 12.94
CA PHE A 135 -11.42 -4.03 12.04
C PHE A 135 -11.75 -5.15 11.05
N TYR A 136 -11.03 -6.27 11.08
CA TYR A 136 -11.26 -7.41 10.19
C TYR A 136 -11.91 -8.56 10.96
N PRO A 137 -12.80 -9.36 10.33
CA PRO A 137 -13.43 -10.51 10.98
C PRO A 137 -12.49 -11.71 11.14
N ASN A 138 -11.17 -11.49 11.10
CA ASN A 138 -10.16 -12.54 11.01
C ASN A 138 -9.71 -12.97 12.41
N SER A 139 -9.68 -14.28 12.64
CA SER A 139 -9.00 -14.88 13.81
C SER A 139 -7.53 -15.20 13.54
N ASN A 140 -7.10 -15.14 12.28
CA ASN A 140 -5.73 -15.32 11.84
C ASN A 140 -5.04 -13.97 11.64
N TYR A 141 -3.91 -13.75 12.32
CA TYR A 141 -3.12 -12.51 12.35
C TYR A 141 -2.01 -12.47 11.30
N SER A 142 -2.01 -13.39 10.34
CA SER A 142 -1.09 -13.37 9.19
C SER A 142 -1.30 -12.25 8.15
N PRO A 143 -2.42 -11.51 8.05
CA PRO A 143 -2.49 -10.39 7.12
C PRO A 143 -1.36 -9.38 7.34
N VAL A 144 -0.75 -8.93 6.25
CA VAL A 144 0.31 -7.92 6.27
C VAL A 144 -0.08 -6.73 5.40
N THR A 145 0.29 -5.53 5.86
CA THR A 145 0.14 -4.30 5.09
C THR A 145 1.52 -3.90 4.57
N ILE A 146 1.64 -3.75 3.25
CA ILE A 146 2.87 -3.31 2.60
C ILE A 146 2.63 -1.90 2.05
N GLY A 147 3.45 -0.96 2.51
CA GLY A 147 3.41 0.44 2.08
C GLY A 147 4.54 0.77 1.11
N LEU A 148 4.20 1.30 -0.06
CA LEU A 148 5.15 1.97 -0.95
C LEU A 148 5.06 3.48 -0.69
N LEU A 149 6.16 4.08 -0.26
CA LEU A 149 6.28 5.53 -0.10
C LEU A 149 6.63 6.17 -1.46
N LEU A 150 5.87 7.20 -1.86
CA LEU A 150 5.96 7.87 -3.17
C LEU A 150 6.33 9.34 -3.08
#